data_AF-A0AAD2E6G6-F1
#
_entry.id   AF-A0AAD2E6G6-F1
#
_cell.length_a   1.000
_cell.length_b   1.000
_cell.length_c   1.000
_cell.angle_alpha   90.00
_cell.angle_beta   90.00
_cell.angle_gamma   90.00
#
_symmetry.space_group_name_H-M   'P 1'
#
loop_
_entity.id
_entity.type
_entity.pdbx_description
1 polymer ?
#
loop_
_entity_poly.entity_id
_entity_poly.type
_entity_poly.pdbx_seq_one_letter_code
_entity_poly.pdbx_strand_id
1 'polypeptide(L)'
;MLDGAVRLPKQLFGEESIVGGAAEGDTKPPVIEEDKEFLEKKEKLQDLEQQISNVPQQAESLVKNHHDMGETMGQLGLAFVKLTKFESEEAIYDSQKACAADMKNVATAAVKASRLYRELNAQNCQTFGKAS
;
A
#
# COMPACT_ATOMS: atom_id res chain seq x y z
N MET A 1 -25.57 -36.63 -29.19
CA MET A 1 -25.50 -35.58 -30.22
C MET A 1 -24.13 -34.92 -30.07
N LEU A 2 -23.46 -34.66 -31.18
CA LEU A 2 -22.01 -34.67 -31.37
C LEU A 2 -21.26 -33.47 -30.76
N ASP A 3 -20.11 -33.79 -30.17
CA ASP A 3 -19.02 -32.89 -29.76
C ASP A 3 -18.34 -32.27 -31.00
N GLY A 4 -18.20 -30.94 -31.00
CA GLY A 4 -17.69 -30.15 -32.13
C GLY A 4 -16.19 -29.91 -32.04
N ALA A 5 -15.39 -30.87 -32.52
CA ALA A 5 -13.95 -30.67 -32.72
C ALA A 5 -13.69 -29.86 -34.01
N VAL A 6 -13.37 -28.57 -33.87
CA VAL A 6 -12.84 -27.75 -34.96
C VAL A 6 -11.36 -28.12 -35.17
N ARG A 7 -11.08 -28.83 -36.26
CA ARG A 7 -9.74 -29.14 -36.77
C ARG A 7 -9.04 -27.87 -37.26
N LEU A 8 -7.89 -27.52 -36.66
CA LEU A 8 -6.92 -26.62 -37.28
C LEU A 8 -6.06 -27.38 -38.33
N PRO A 9 -5.78 -26.78 -39.51
CA PRO A 9 -4.90 -27.39 -40.52
C PRO A 9 -3.42 -27.31 -40.11
N LYS A 10 -2.75 -28.46 -40.15
CA LYS A 10 -1.32 -28.68 -39.81
C LYS A 10 -0.36 -28.34 -40.97
N GLN A 11 -0.42 -27.13 -41.52
CA GLN A 11 0.54 -26.74 -42.56
C GLN A 11 1.28 -25.47 -42.16
N LEU A 12 2.29 -25.65 -41.29
CA LEU A 12 3.31 -24.64 -40.99
C LEU A 12 4.64 -25.26 -40.53
N PHE A 13 4.83 -26.57 -40.71
CA PHE A 13 6.14 -27.21 -40.60
C PHE A 13 6.75 -27.26 -42.00
N GLY A 14 7.61 -26.27 -42.26
CA GLY A 14 8.46 -26.23 -43.44
C GLY A 14 9.41 -27.42 -43.44
N GLU A 15 9.52 -28.05 -44.60
CA GLU A 15 10.41 -29.15 -44.91
C GLU A 15 11.88 -28.79 -44.63
N GLU A 16 12.58 -29.69 -43.94
CA GLU A 16 14.03 -29.74 -43.99
C GLU A 16 14.49 -30.12 -45.40
N SER A 17 15.31 -29.28 -46.02
CA SER A 17 16.18 -29.70 -47.12
C SER A 17 17.59 -29.22 -46.86
N ILE A 18 18.45 -30.17 -46.54
CA ILE A 18 19.90 -30.07 -46.49
C ILE A 18 20.49 -29.62 -47.84
N VAL A 19 21.46 -28.70 -47.84
CA VAL A 19 22.69 -28.75 -48.66
C VAL A 19 23.55 -27.49 -48.42
N GLY A 20 24.76 -27.72 -47.90
CA GLY A 20 26.02 -27.12 -48.40
C GLY A 20 26.41 -25.71 -47.96
N GLY A 21 27.57 -25.62 -47.28
CA GLY A 21 28.48 -24.46 -47.40
C GLY A 21 28.83 -23.78 -46.08
N ALA A 22 30.10 -23.89 -45.69
CA ALA A 22 30.69 -23.24 -44.53
C ALA A 22 30.71 -21.71 -44.63
N ALA A 23 30.37 -21.02 -43.54
CA ALA A 23 30.93 -19.72 -43.14
C ALA A 23 30.42 -19.35 -41.72
N GLU A 24 31.30 -18.74 -40.92
CA GLU A 24 31.04 -18.16 -39.61
C GLU A 24 29.76 -17.31 -39.53
N GLY A 25 29.09 -17.38 -38.40
CA GLY A 25 27.97 -16.52 -38.06
C GLY A 25 27.33 -16.99 -36.76
N ASP A 26 27.89 -16.55 -35.63
CA ASP A 26 27.29 -16.66 -34.31
C ASP A 26 26.05 -15.76 -34.27
N THR A 27 24.94 -16.24 -34.86
CA THR A 27 23.65 -15.56 -34.79
C THR A 27 22.59 -16.56 -34.40
N LYS A 28 22.39 -16.68 -33.09
CA LYS A 28 21.21 -17.30 -32.50
C LYS A 28 19.97 -16.58 -33.09
N PRO A 29 18.89 -17.29 -33.48
CA PRO A 29 17.76 -16.68 -34.17
C PRO A 29 17.17 -15.51 -33.37
N PRO A 30 17.04 -14.31 -33.95
CA PRO A 30 16.50 -13.12 -33.26
C PRO A 30 15.12 -13.36 -32.64
N VAL A 31 14.34 -14.27 -33.22
CA VAL A 31 13.02 -14.71 -32.73
C VAL A 31 13.07 -15.30 -31.31
N ILE A 32 14.15 -15.99 -30.93
CA ILE A 32 14.27 -16.64 -29.61
C ILE A 32 14.68 -15.62 -28.52
N GLU A 33 15.48 -14.63 -28.87
CA GLU A 33 15.87 -13.56 -27.94
C GLU A 33 14.71 -12.59 -27.69
N GLU A 34 13.92 -12.29 -28.72
CA GLU A 34 12.68 -11.51 -28.60
C GLU A 34 11.64 -12.23 -27.72
N ASP A 35 11.47 -13.55 -27.85
CA ASP A 35 10.57 -14.34 -27.00
C ASP A 35 11.01 -14.33 -25.52
N LYS A 36 12.32 -14.38 -25.27
CA LYS A 36 12.86 -14.31 -23.91
C LYS A 36 12.68 -12.92 -23.30
N GLU A 37 13.01 -11.86 -24.04
CA GLU A 37 12.75 -10.49 -23.58
C GLU A 37 11.26 -10.22 -23.35
N PHE A 38 10.40 -10.77 -24.22
CA PHE A 38 8.96 -10.64 -24.09
C PHE A 38 8.44 -11.32 -22.82
N LEU A 39 8.92 -12.53 -22.51
CA LEU A 39 8.62 -13.23 -21.27
C LEU A 39 9.07 -12.46 -20.03
N GLU A 40 10.30 -11.92 -20.02
CA GLU A 40 10.81 -11.11 -18.91
C GLU A 40 10.04 -9.79 -18.73
N LYS A 41 9.66 -9.13 -19.84
CA LYS A 41 8.83 -7.91 -19.79
C LYS A 41 7.42 -8.22 -19.29
N LYS A 42 6.85 -9.36 -19.68
CA LYS A 42 5.52 -9.82 -19.22
C LYS A 42 5.52 -10.13 -17.73
N GLU A 43 6.55 -10.82 -17.23
CA GLU A 43 6.71 -11.09 -15.80
C GLU A 43 6.82 -9.78 -14.99
N LYS A 44 7.69 -8.85 -15.42
CA LYS A 44 7.80 -7.52 -14.80
C LYS A 44 6.47 -6.75 -14.84
N LEU A 45 5.71 -6.86 -15.93
CA LEU A 45 4.41 -6.20 -16.04
C LEU A 45 3.41 -6.79 -15.05
N GLN A 46 3.42 -8.12 -14.85
CA GLN A 46 2.58 -8.79 -13.85
C GLN A 46 2.96 -8.40 -12.42
N ASP A 47 4.25 -8.28 -12.12
CA ASP A 47 4.72 -7.79 -10.81
C ASP A 47 4.27 -6.35 -10.56
N LEU A 48 4.35 -5.49 -11.59
CA LEU A 48 3.89 -4.11 -11.50
C LEU A 48 2.37 -4.03 -11.35
N GLU A 49 1.61 -4.84 -12.08
CA GLU A 49 0.15 -4.94 -11.96
C GLU A 49 -0.25 -5.37 -10.53
N GLN A 50 0.44 -6.36 -9.98
CA GLN A 50 0.22 -6.81 -8.60
C GLN A 50 0.53 -5.71 -7.58
N GLN A 51 1.63 -4.97 -7.77
CA GLN A 51 1.98 -3.84 -6.90
C GLN A 51 0.94 -2.72 -6.99
N ILE A 52 0.52 -2.35 -8.20
CA ILE A 52 -0.51 -1.32 -8.43
C ILE A 52 -1.84 -1.73 -7.81
N SER A 53 -2.18 -3.01 -7.79
CA SER A 53 -3.38 -3.51 -7.11
C SER A 53 -3.30 -3.40 -5.58
N ASN A 54 -2.13 -3.66 -5.01
CA ASN A 54 -1.93 -3.71 -3.56
C ASN A 54 -1.80 -2.31 -2.91
N VAL A 55 -1.18 -1.35 -3.60
CA VAL A 55 -0.88 -0.02 -3.05
C VAL A 55 -2.15 0.78 -2.67
N PRO A 56 -3.23 0.81 -3.48
CA PRO A 56 -4.48 1.47 -3.12
C PRO A 56 -5.12 0.89 -1.86
N GLN A 57 -5.12 -0.44 -1.71
CA GLN A 57 -5.66 -1.10 -0.51
C GLN A 57 -4.88 -0.69 0.74
N GLN A 58 -3.55 -0.58 0.63
CA GLN A 58 -2.72 -0.08 1.73
C GLN A 58 -3.03 1.40 2.04
N ALA A 59 -3.24 2.24 1.04
CA ALA A 59 -3.60 3.65 1.21
C ALA A 59 -4.95 3.82 1.93
N GLU A 60 -5.97 3.05 1.55
CA GLU A 60 -7.28 3.02 2.22
C GLU A 60 -7.16 2.60 3.69
N SER A 61 -6.41 1.53 3.96
CA SER A 61 -6.18 1.05 5.32
C SER A 61 -5.47 2.10 6.19
N LEU A 62 -4.52 2.84 5.60
CA LEU A 62 -3.79 3.90 6.28
C LEU A 62 -4.69 5.08 6.65
N VAL A 63 -5.55 5.52 5.73
CA VAL A 63 -6.52 6.60 5.95
C VAL A 63 -7.47 6.25 7.10
N LYS A 64 -7.94 5.00 7.13
CA LYS A 64 -8.78 4.50 8.22
C LYS A 64 -8.03 4.51 9.55
N ASN A 65 -6.80 3.99 9.59
CA ASN A 65 -5.99 3.96 10.81
C ASN A 65 -5.74 5.39 11.36
N HIS A 66 -5.41 6.35 10.50
CA HIS A 66 -5.21 7.75 10.94
C HIS A 66 -6.50 8.37 11.49
N HIS A 67 -7.66 8.07 10.91
CA HIS A 67 -8.94 8.50 11.46
C HIS A 67 -9.17 7.93 12.87
N ASP A 68 -9.04 6.61 13.02
CA ASP A 68 -9.26 5.90 14.30
C ASP A 68 -8.29 6.38 15.39
N MET A 69 -7.02 6.59 15.03
CA MET A 69 -6.00 7.17 15.92
C MET A 69 -6.35 8.60 16.33
N GLY A 70 -6.80 9.42 15.38
CA GLY A 70 -7.25 10.78 15.64
C GLY A 70 -8.44 10.83 16.61
N GLU A 71 -9.40 9.92 16.48
CA GLU A 71 -10.53 9.79 17.41
C GLU A 71 -10.07 9.32 18.80
N THR A 72 -9.31 8.24 18.85
CA THR A 72 -8.82 7.65 20.11
C THR A 72 -8.01 8.66 20.92
N MET A 73 -7.08 9.38 20.29
CA MET A 73 -6.28 10.41 20.96
C MET A 73 -7.14 11.58 21.45
N GLY A 74 -8.21 11.93 20.74
CA GLY A 74 -9.17 12.94 21.18
C GLY A 74 -9.92 12.50 22.44
N GLN A 75 -10.40 11.26 22.47
CA GLN A 75 -11.07 10.68 23.64
C GLN A 75 -10.14 10.56 24.84
N LEU A 76 -8.89 10.11 24.61
CA LEU A 76 -7.85 10.04 25.64
C LEU A 76 -7.56 11.41 26.24
N GLY A 77 -7.42 12.44 25.40
CA GLY A 77 -7.23 13.82 25.86
C GLY A 77 -8.37 14.31 26.75
N LEU A 78 -9.62 14.01 26.37
CA LEU A 78 -10.79 14.36 27.18
C LEU A 78 -10.82 13.61 28.53
N ALA A 79 -10.41 12.33 28.55
CA ALA A 79 -10.30 11.55 29.78
C ALA A 79 -9.28 12.18 30.75
N PHE A 80 -8.09 12.56 30.28
CA PHE A 80 -7.11 13.24 31.10
C PHE A 80 -7.59 14.61 31.62
N VAL A 81 -8.36 15.37 30.83
CA VAL A 81 -8.99 16.61 31.34
C VAL A 81 -9.93 16.33 32.51
N LYS A 82 -10.73 15.25 32.44
CA LYS A 82 -11.63 14.86 33.53
C LYS A 82 -10.85 14.43 34.77
N LEU A 83 -9.79 13.64 34.60
CA LEU A 83 -8.94 13.19 35.70
C LEU A 83 -8.20 14.36 36.36
N THR A 84 -7.67 15.32 35.59
CA THR A 84 -7.07 16.55 36.13
C THR A 84 -8.07 17.31 37.01
N LYS A 85 -9.33 17.47 36.55
CA LYS A 85 -10.36 18.14 37.36
C LYS A 85 -10.60 17.41 38.66
N PHE A 86 -10.83 16.10 38.59
CA PHE A 86 -11.08 15.25 39.76
C PHE A 86 -9.94 15.31 40.78
N GLU A 87 -8.69 15.19 40.34
CA GLU A 87 -7.53 15.29 41.24
C GLU A 87 -7.33 16.70 41.80
N SER A 88 -7.72 17.74 41.06
CA SER A 88 -7.54 19.14 41.49
C SER A 88 -8.62 19.65 42.44
N GLU A 89 -9.86 19.15 42.32
CA GLU A 89 -11.02 19.67 43.07
C GLU A 89 -10.97 19.34 44.58
N GLU A 90 -10.32 18.23 44.96
CA GLU A 90 -10.12 17.83 46.37
C GLU A 90 -8.64 17.60 46.74
N ALA A 91 -7.72 18.28 46.07
CA ALA A 91 -6.28 18.08 46.29
C ALA A 91 -5.85 18.54 47.70
N ILE A 92 -5.60 17.59 48.60
CA ILE A 92 -5.07 17.85 49.95
C ILE A 92 -3.54 17.78 49.93
N TYR A 93 -2.98 16.91 49.08
CA TYR A 93 -1.54 16.65 49.02
C TYR A 93 -0.88 17.28 47.80
N ASP A 94 0.38 17.71 47.94
CA ASP A 94 1.13 18.30 46.81
C ASP A 94 1.43 17.29 45.70
N SER A 95 1.47 16.00 46.01
CA SER A 95 1.59 14.93 45.01
C SER A 95 0.40 14.89 44.04
N GLN A 96 -0.83 15.15 44.53
CA GLN A 96 -2.02 15.21 43.68
C GLN A 96 -1.97 16.43 42.76
N LYS A 97 -1.49 17.57 43.25
CA LYS A 97 -1.30 18.77 42.41
C LYS A 97 -0.27 18.55 41.31
N ALA A 98 0.83 17.86 41.62
CA ALA A 98 1.84 17.48 40.65
C ALA A 98 1.27 16.51 39.60
N CYS A 99 0.56 15.45 40.03
CA CYS A 99 -0.08 14.49 39.13
C CYS A 99 -1.14 15.15 38.22
N ALA A 100 -1.96 16.05 38.76
CA ALA A 100 -2.93 16.81 38.00
C ALA A 100 -2.27 17.68 36.90
N ALA A 101 -1.12 18.29 37.20
CA ALA A 101 -0.34 19.07 36.23
C ALA A 101 0.23 18.18 35.11
N ASP A 102 0.75 17.00 35.45
CA ASP A 102 1.25 16.03 34.47
C ASP A 102 0.12 15.53 33.57
N MET A 103 -1.04 15.17 34.14
CA MET A 103 -2.22 14.77 33.37
C MET A 103 -2.70 15.87 32.43
N LYS A 104 -2.64 17.14 32.85
CA LYS A 104 -2.97 18.28 31.98
C LYS A 104 -2.01 18.37 30.78
N ASN A 105 -0.73 18.10 31.00
CA ASN A 105 0.27 18.06 29.94
C ASN A 105 -0.03 16.92 28.96
N VAL A 106 -0.35 15.72 29.47
CA VAL A 106 -0.74 14.56 28.65
C VAL A 106 -2.03 14.84 27.86
N ALA A 107 -3.05 15.43 28.49
CA ALA A 107 -4.28 15.85 27.82
C ALA A 107 -3.99 16.76 26.63
N THR A 108 -3.13 17.76 26.83
CA THR A 108 -2.75 18.72 25.79
C THR A 108 -1.99 18.03 24.65
N ALA A 109 -1.05 17.14 24.98
CA ALA A 109 -0.32 16.37 23.98
C ALA A 109 -1.25 15.46 23.17
N ALA A 110 -2.19 14.77 23.81
CA ALA A 110 -3.16 13.90 23.15
C ALA A 110 -4.09 14.67 22.20
N VAL A 111 -4.57 15.86 22.62
CA VAL A 111 -5.38 16.74 21.74
C VAL A 111 -4.56 17.23 20.55
N LYS A 112 -3.28 17.58 20.74
CA LYS A 112 -2.40 17.95 19.62
C LYS A 112 -2.20 16.79 18.65
N ALA A 113 -1.93 15.58 19.16
CA ALA A 113 -1.80 14.39 18.33
C ALA A 113 -3.09 14.08 17.55
N SER A 114 -4.25 14.19 18.18
CA SER A 114 -5.56 14.05 17.53
C SER A 114 -5.71 14.98 16.32
N ARG A 115 -5.35 16.26 16.48
CA ARG A 115 -5.39 17.25 15.38
C ARG A 115 -4.43 16.87 14.25
N LEU A 116 -3.19 16.50 14.59
CA LEU A 116 -2.20 16.09 13.60
C LEU A 116 -2.65 14.86 12.80
N TYR A 117 -3.22 13.84 13.45
CA TYR A 117 -3.76 12.67 12.74
C TYR A 117 -4.91 13.03 11.80
N ARG A 118 -5.81 13.93 12.22
CA ARG A 118 -6.92 14.39 11.35
C ARG A 118 -6.41 15.19 10.16
N GLU A 119 -5.43 16.07 10.37
CA GLU A 119 -4.83 16.88 9.31
C GLU A 119 -4.02 16.02 8.33
N LEU A 120 -3.18 15.13 8.84
CA LEU A 120 -2.44 14.15 8.05
C LEU A 120 -3.39 13.27 7.24
N ASN A 121 -4.50 12.84 7.84
CA ASN A 121 -5.52 12.08 7.13
C ASN A 121 -6.17 12.88 5.99
N ALA A 122 -6.49 14.16 6.23
CA ALA A 122 -7.03 15.03 5.18
C ALA A 122 -6.04 15.22 4.02
N GLN A 123 -4.74 15.37 4.31
CA GLN A 123 -3.69 15.45 3.30
C GLN A 123 -3.54 14.14 2.53
N ASN A 124 -3.60 12.99 3.21
CA ASN A 124 -3.56 11.67 2.59
C ASN A 124 -4.75 11.47 1.63
N CYS A 125 -5.98 11.75 2.06
CA CYS A 125 -7.16 11.67 1.20
C CYS A 125 -7.03 12.55 -0.05
N GLN A 126 -6.50 13.77 0.08
CA GLN A 126 -6.26 14.65 -1.07
C GLN A 126 -5.20 14.11 -2.02
N THR A 127 -4.14 13.52 -1.48
CA THR A 127 -3.02 12.98 -2.27
C THR A 127 -3.46 11.74 -3.02
N PHE A 128 -4.12 10.80 -2.35
CA PHE A 128 -4.63 9.58 -2.97
C PHE A 128 -5.75 9.86 -3.97
N GLY A 129 -6.66 10.81 -3.68
CA GLY A 129 -7.72 11.21 -4.60
C GLY A 129 -7.23 11.96 -5.85
N LYS A 130 -6.02 12.52 -5.84
CA LYS A 130 -5.39 13.14 -7.02
C LYS A 130 -4.59 12.15 -7.88
N ALA A 131 -4.27 10.98 -7.33
CA ALA A 131 -3.47 9.95 -8.00
C ALA A 131 -4.33 8.85 -8.66
N SER A 132 -5.66 8.92 -8.51
CA SER A 132 -6.66 8.04 -9.14
C SER A 132 -7.29 8.73 -10.36
#